data_AF-A0A8T2S9W4-F1
#
_entry.id   AF-A0A8T2S9W4-F1
#
_cell.length_a   1.000
_cell.length_b   1.000
_cell.length_c   1.000
_cell.angle_alpha   90.00
_cell.angle_beta   90.00
_cell.angle_gamma   90.00
#
_symmetry.space_group_name_H-M   'P 1'
#
loop_
_entity.id
_entity.type
_entity.pdbx_description
1 polymer ?
#
loop_
_entity_poly.entity_id
_entity_poly.type
_entity_poly.pdbx_seq_one_letter_code
_entity_poly.pdbx_strand_id
1 'polypeptide(L)'
;MAMQKIRTAMKQALKWVRLPWQITGPVSHPEFKDSLPNAREYRLTAPATPPKRVFIPHAEPERVLNISYFTRDGRRAPHKVTRIVADAEYLKAKEEESATSVPRNPSPSAYRLGWQTHLDDCPGDGYQR
;
A
#
# COMPACT_ATOMS: atom_id res chain seq x y z
N MET A 1 -30.35 -42.98 -7.43
CA MET A 1 -29.41 -42.41 -6.43
C MET A 1 -28.14 -43.25 -6.19
N ALA A 2 -28.20 -44.58 -6.11
CA ALA A 2 -27.01 -45.43 -5.86
C ALA A 2 -25.90 -45.28 -6.93
N MET A 3 -26.28 -45.19 -8.22
CA MET A 3 -25.34 -45.09 -9.33
C MET A 3 -24.57 -43.75 -9.37
N GLN A 4 -25.14 -42.67 -8.82
CA GLN A 4 -24.43 -41.40 -8.63
C GLN A 4 -23.38 -41.50 -7.53
N LYS A 5 -23.72 -42.14 -6.40
CA LYS A 5 -22.80 -42.33 -5.26
C LYS A 5 -21.59 -43.19 -5.62
N ILE A 6 -21.79 -44.25 -6.42
CA ILE A 6 -20.70 -45.11 -6.92
C ILE A 6 -19.76 -44.32 -7.85
N ARG A 7 -20.33 -43.50 -8.74
CA ARG A 7 -19.54 -42.66 -9.66
C ARG A 7 -18.71 -41.61 -8.94
N THR A 8 -19.23 -40.98 -7.87
CA THR A 8 -18.47 -40.02 -7.06
C THR A 8 -17.35 -40.70 -6.26
N ALA A 9 -17.62 -41.85 -5.63
CA ALA A 9 -16.61 -42.61 -4.90
C ALA A 9 -15.45 -43.06 -5.80
N MET A 10 -15.74 -43.57 -7.00
CA MET A 10 -14.73 -43.95 -7.99
C MET A 10 -13.89 -42.75 -8.44
N LYS A 11 -14.49 -41.57 -8.63
CA LYS A 11 -13.77 -40.33 -8.96
C LYS A 11 -12.86 -39.86 -7.82
N GLN A 12 -13.29 -40.00 -6.55
CA GLN A 12 -12.48 -39.68 -5.38
C GLN A 12 -11.27 -40.61 -5.26
N ALA A 13 -11.46 -41.92 -5.41
CA ALA A 13 -10.36 -42.88 -5.39
C ALA A 13 -9.35 -42.63 -6.53
N LEU A 14 -9.82 -42.23 -7.72
CA LEU A 14 -8.96 -41.91 -8.85
C LEU A 14 -8.13 -40.63 -8.62
N LYS A 15 -8.64 -39.65 -7.87
CA LYS A 15 -7.87 -38.46 -7.47
C LYS A 15 -6.68 -38.84 -6.58
N TRP A 16 -6.86 -39.80 -5.68
CA TRP A 16 -5.80 -40.26 -4.77
C TRP A 16 -4.60 -40.86 -5.48
N VAL A 17 -4.85 -41.56 -6.59
CA VAL A 17 -3.78 -42.20 -7.38
C VAL A 17 -3.12 -41.20 -8.35
N ARG A 18 -3.88 -40.27 -8.93
CA ARG A 18 -3.40 -39.42 -10.03
C ARG A 18 -2.80 -38.08 -9.60
N LEU A 19 -3.35 -37.43 -8.57
CA LEU A 19 -2.89 -36.11 -8.10
C LEU A 19 -2.89 -36.07 -6.56
N PRO A 20 -1.96 -36.77 -5.89
CA PRO A 20 -1.94 -36.86 -4.42
C PRO A 20 -1.78 -35.49 -3.72
N TRP A 21 -1.12 -34.53 -4.38
CA TRP A 21 -0.96 -33.15 -3.87
C TRP A 21 -2.26 -32.33 -3.86
N GLN A 22 -3.36 -32.83 -4.44
CA GLN A 22 -4.68 -32.19 -4.35
C GLN A 22 -5.46 -32.56 -3.08
N ILE A 23 -4.96 -33.53 -2.30
CA ILE A 23 -5.68 -34.04 -1.11
C ILE A 23 -5.40 -33.16 0.10
N THR A 24 -4.15 -32.70 0.25
CA THR A 24 -3.69 -31.93 1.40
C THR A 24 -2.88 -30.72 0.96
N GLY A 25 -2.86 -29.69 1.79
CA GLY A 25 -2.12 -28.45 1.52
C GLY A 25 -2.93 -27.43 0.71
N PRO A 26 -2.29 -26.34 0.25
CA PRO A 26 -2.99 -25.18 -0.33
C PRO A 26 -3.81 -25.54 -1.57
N VAL A 27 -3.33 -26.47 -2.39
CA VAL A 27 -3.99 -26.93 -3.63
C VAL A 27 -5.31 -27.67 -3.36
N SER A 28 -5.53 -28.14 -2.12
CA SER A 28 -6.77 -28.80 -1.71
C SER A 28 -7.88 -27.83 -1.29
N HIS A 29 -7.54 -26.56 -1.06
CA HIS A 29 -8.49 -25.54 -0.61
C HIS A 29 -9.40 -25.07 -1.75
N PRO A 30 -10.72 -24.87 -1.52
CA PRO A 30 -11.66 -24.43 -2.57
C PRO A 30 -11.33 -23.04 -3.15
N GLU A 31 -10.57 -22.23 -2.44
CA GLU A 31 -10.17 -20.89 -2.89
C GLU A 31 -8.89 -20.88 -3.73
N PHE A 32 -8.16 -22.00 -3.77
CA PHE A 32 -6.93 -22.10 -4.53
C PHE A 32 -7.20 -21.98 -6.03
N LYS A 33 -6.48 -21.08 -6.69
CA LYS A 33 -6.50 -20.90 -8.14
C LYS A 33 -5.07 -21.08 -8.68
N ASP A 34 -4.97 -21.73 -9.83
CA ASP A 34 -3.69 -21.88 -10.51
C ASP A 34 -3.13 -20.51 -10.95
N SER A 35 -1.82 -20.34 -10.83
CA SER A 35 -1.14 -19.05 -11.04
C SER A 35 -1.02 -18.62 -12.50
N LEU A 36 -1.21 -19.55 -13.43
CA LEU A 36 -1.04 -19.31 -14.86
C LEU A 36 -2.40 -19.06 -15.51
N PRO A 37 -2.77 -17.78 -15.75
CA PRO A 37 -3.98 -17.49 -16.51
C PRO A 37 -3.82 -17.99 -17.94
N ASN A 38 -4.94 -18.39 -18.57
CA ASN A 38 -4.90 -18.77 -19.98
C ASN A 38 -4.44 -17.57 -20.83
N ALA A 39 -3.73 -17.84 -21.93
CA ALA A 39 -3.26 -16.79 -22.83
C ALA A 39 -4.41 -15.91 -23.39
N ARG A 40 -5.61 -16.48 -23.51
CA ARG A 40 -6.84 -15.79 -23.93
C ARG A 40 -7.46 -14.91 -22.84
N GLU A 41 -7.08 -15.07 -21.58
CA GLU A 41 -7.69 -14.40 -20.41
C GLU A 41 -6.84 -13.23 -19.90
N TYR A 42 -5.51 -13.37 -19.85
CA TYR A 42 -4.63 -12.36 -19.23
C TYR A 42 -4.45 -11.09 -20.06
N ARG A 43 -4.38 -11.22 -21.39
CA ARG A 43 -3.99 -10.11 -22.27
C ARG A 43 -4.66 -10.22 -23.65
N LEU A 44 -5.97 -10.01 -23.68
CA LEU A 44 -6.76 -10.05 -24.93
C LEU A 44 -6.25 -9.04 -25.96
N THR A 45 -5.81 -7.86 -25.52
CA THR A 45 -5.31 -6.79 -26.37
C THR A 45 -3.81 -6.60 -26.17
N ALA A 46 -3.06 -6.49 -27.27
CA ALA A 46 -1.64 -6.19 -27.22
C ALA A 46 -1.42 -4.76 -26.64
N PRO A 47 -0.26 -4.47 -26.03
CA PRO A 47 -0.02 -3.17 -25.39
C PRO A 47 -0.04 -2.01 -26.39
N ALA A 48 0.44 -2.26 -27.61
CA ALA A 48 0.52 -1.28 -28.67
C ALA A 48 -0.83 -1.02 -29.36
N THR A 49 -1.83 -1.86 -29.10
CA THR A 49 -3.18 -1.75 -29.68
C THR A 49 -4.24 -1.67 -28.58
N PRO A 50 -4.23 -0.59 -27.77
CA PRO A 50 -5.23 -0.40 -26.74
C PRO A 50 -6.62 -0.25 -27.38
N PRO A 51 -7.67 -0.84 -26.78
CA PRO A 51 -9.02 -0.79 -27.35
C PRO A 51 -9.66 0.61 -27.27
N LYS A 52 -9.09 1.50 -26.45
CA LYS A 52 -9.59 2.85 -26.23
C LYS A 52 -8.46 3.87 -26.41
N ARG A 53 -8.80 5.00 -27.00
CA ARG A 53 -7.93 6.18 -27.00
C ARG A 53 -7.98 6.83 -25.62
N VAL A 54 -6.85 6.84 -24.93
CA VAL A 54 -6.73 7.45 -23.59
C VAL A 54 -6.13 8.85 -23.73
N PHE A 55 -6.69 9.81 -23.00
CA PHE A 55 -6.16 11.17 -22.86
C PHE A 55 -5.70 11.34 -21.41
N ILE A 56 -4.38 11.48 -21.21
CA ILE A 56 -3.79 11.66 -19.88
C ILE A 56 -3.75 13.18 -19.59
N PRO A 57 -4.41 13.66 -18.52
CA PRO A 57 -4.34 15.08 -18.17
C PRO A 57 -2.92 15.44 -17.72
N HIS A 58 -2.34 16.48 -18.30
CA HIS A 58 -0.99 16.94 -18.00
C HIS A 58 -0.95 18.10 -17.00
N ALA A 59 -2.06 18.82 -16.82
CA ALA A 59 -2.16 19.97 -15.95
C ALA A 59 -3.56 20.07 -15.35
N GLU A 60 -3.63 20.66 -14.15
CA GLU A 60 -4.89 21.02 -13.51
C GLU A 60 -5.66 22.07 -14.34
N PRO A 61 -6.99 21.99 -14.45
CA PRO A 61 -7.79 22.91 -15.28
C PRO A 61 -7.56 24.40 -14.96
N GLU A 62 -7.44 24.73 -13.68
CA GLU A 62 -7.18 26.09 -13.19
C GLU A 62 -5.84 26.67 -13.71
N ARG A 63 -4.91 25.78 -14.08
CA ARG A 63 -3.54 26.12 -14.46
C ARG A 63 -3.30 26.14 -15.97
N VAL A 64 -4.29 25.74 -16.77
CA VAL A 64 -4.20 25.72 -18.23
C VAL A 64 -4.22 27.14 -18.79
N LEU A 65 -5.15 28.00 -18.31
CA LEU A 65 -5.30 29.37 -18.81
C LEU A 65 -4.54 30.39 -17.96
N ASN A 66 -4.55 30.21 -16.63
CA ASN A 66 -3.68 31.00 -15.77
C ASN A 66 -2.26 30.41 -15.90
N ILE A 67 -1.35 31.09 -16.59
CA ILE A 67 0.02 30.59 -16.82
C ILE A 67 1.06 31.23 -15.90
N SER A 68 0.63 32.03 -14.92
CA SER A 68 1.56 32.68 -14.00
C SER A 68 2.37 31.63 -13.22
N TYR A 69 3.70 31.68 -13.39
CA TYR A 69 4.61 30.68 -12.85
C TYR A 69 5.10 31.01 -11.43
N PHE A 70 5.33 32.29 -11.11
CA PHE A 70 5.98 32.69 -9.85
C PHE A 70 5.14 32.32 -8.61
N THR A 71 3.81 32.27 -8.73
CA THR A 71 2.91 31.83 -7.65
C THR A 71 2.96 30.33 -7.39
N ARG A 72 3.45 29.55 -8.37
CA ARG A 72 3.51 28.08 -8.35
C ARG A 72 4.91 27.56 -8.05
N ASP A 73 5.92 28.37 -8.29
CA ASP A 73 7.31 27.99 -8.14
C ASP A 73 7.68 27.82 -6.66
N GLY A 74 7.39 26.63 -6.13
CA GLY A 74 7.81 26.22 -4.79
C GLY A 74 9.32 26.00 -4.67
N ARG A 75 10.05 25.87 -5.78
CA ARG A 75 11.50 25.64 -5.76
C ARG A 75 12.26 26.91 -5.39
N ARG A 76 11.81 28.06 -5.88
CA ARG A 76 12.41 29.38 -5.58
C ARG A 76 11.69 30.13 -4.47
N ALA A 77 10.62 29.57 -3.91
CA ALA A 77 9.95 30.15 -2.76
C ALA A 77 10.99 30.40 -1.66
N PRO A 78 11.12 31.64 -1.16
CA PRO A 78 12.22 32.00 -0.29
C PRO A 78 12.03 31.36 1.09
N HIS A 79 12.72 30.25 1.34
CA HIS A 79 13.11 29.92 2.71
C HIS A 79 14.16 30.95 3.12
N LYS A 80 13.75 31.98 3.86
CA LYS A 80 14.71 32.92 4.44
C LYS A 80 15.56 32.14 5.45
N VAL A 81 16.78 31.81 5.07
CA VAL A 81 17.75 31.21 5.99
C VAL A 81 18.24 32.31 6.91
N THR A 82 17.72 32.35 8.13
CA THR A 82 18.20 33.25 9.19
C THR A 82 19.37 32.58 9.90
N ARG A 83 20.55 33.21 9.88
CA ARG A 83 21.69 32.82 10.70
C ARG A 83 21.83 33.83 11.83
N ILE A 84 21.85 33.36 13.06
CA ILE A 84 22.06 34.17 14.26
C ILE A 84 23.45 33.82 14.79
N VAL A 85 24.23 34.84 15.15
CA VAL A 85 25.52 34.61 15.83
C VAL A 85 25.22 34.24 17.28
N ALA A 86 25.79 33.15 17.75
CA ALA A 86 25.61 32.69 19.13
C ALA A 86 26.50 33.49 20.08
N ASP A 87 26.09 34.73 20.36
CA ASP A 87 26.76 35.60 21.33
C ASP A 87 26.42 35.19 22.77
N ALA A 88 27.21 35.65 23.74
CA ALA A 88 27.02 35.31 25.15
C ALA A 88 25.63 35.71 25.68
N GLU A 89 25.07 36.81 25.18
CA GLU A 89 23.71 37.25 25.52
C GLU A 89 22.64 36.31 24.95
N TYR A 90 22.83 35.84 23.71
CA TYR A 90 21.92 34.89 23.06
C TYR A 90 21.89 33.54 23.79
N LEU A 91 23.06 33.06 24.23
CA LEU A 91 23.17 31.82 25.00
C LEU A 91 22.46 31.92 26.35
N LYS A 92 22.64 33.03 27.08
CA LYS A 92 21.94 33.29 28.34
C LYS A 92 20.43 33.34 28.17
N ALA A 93 19.94 34.04 27.14
CA ALA A 93 18.51 34.10 26.83
C ALA A 93 17.92 32.71 26.49
N LYS A 94 18.69 31.86 25.79
CA LYS A 94 18.32 30.47 25.49
C LYS A 94 18.23 29.60 26.74
N GLU A 95 19.16 29.78 27.68
CA GLU A 95 19.19 29.08 28.96
C GLU A 95 17.99 29.48 29.83
N GLU A 96 17.69 30.77 29.91
CA GLU A 96 16.53 31.31 30.64
C GLU A 96 15.19 30.85 30.03
N GLU A 97 15.08 30.81 28.70
CA GLU A 97 13.92 30.27 27.98
C GLU A 97 13.72 28.78 28.33
N SER A 98 14.82 28.00 28.33
CA SER A 98 14.78 26.58 28.68
C SER A 98 14.43 26.31 30.15
N ALA A 99 14.84 27.20 31.06
CA ALA A 99 14.57 27.11 32.49
C ALA A 99 13.13 27.53 32.85
N THR A 100 12.54 28.45 32.07
CA THR A 100 11.18 28.97 32.31
C THR A 100 10.10 28.12 31.66
N SER A 101 10.42 27.42 30.56
CA SER A 101 9.46 26.51 29.93
C SER A 101 9.27 25.26 30.79
N VAL A 102 8.17 25.17 31.54
CA VAL A 102 7.68 23.89 32.06
C VAL A 102 7.51 22.96 30.85
N PRO A 103 8.16 21.78 30.81
CA PRO A 103 8.09 20.94 29.62
C PRO A 103 6.66 20.41 29.52
N ARG A 104 5.85 20.96 28.61
CA ARG A 104 4.55 20.36 28.31
C ARG A 104 4.71 18.96 27.71
N ASN A 105 5.91 18.63 27.21
CA ASN A 105 6.36 17.29 26.87
C ASN A 105 7.91 17.29 26.67
N PRO A 106 8.72 16.74 27.60
CA PRO A 106 10.19 16.87 27.57
C PRO A 106 10.94 15.92 26.61
N SER A 107 10.25 15.21 25.72
CA SER A 107 10.91 14.29 24.77
C SER A 107 10.12 14.30 23.46
N PRO A 108 10.75 14.24 22.27
CA PRO A 108 10.01 13.93 21.05
C PRO A 108 9.15 12.70 21.36
N SER A 109 7.86 12.75 21.04
CA SER A 109 6.95 11.64 21.35
C SER A 109 7.61 10.36 20.88
N ALA A 110 7.99 9.49 21.81
CA ALA A 110 8.66 8.26 21.45
C ALA A 110 7.73 7.53 20.50
N TYR A 111 8.24 7.13 19.32
CA TYR A 111 7.48 6.31 18.41
C TYR A 111 7.22 4.98 19.11
N ARG A 112 6.05 4.86 19.73
CA ARG A 112 5.62 3.64 20.38
C ARG A 112 5.04 2.78 19.28
N LEU A 113 5.80 1.78 18.86
CA LEU A 113 5.26 0.67 18.07
C LEU A 113 4.05 0.12 18.82
N GLY A 114 2.94 -0.09 18.09
CA GLY A 114 1.77 -0.75 18.65
C GLY A 114 2.13 -2.16 19.13
N TRP A 115 1.32 -2.71 20.04
CA TRP A 115 1.46 -4.10 20.44
C TRP A 115 1.24 -5.01 19.24
N GLN A 116 2.04 -6.08 19.12
CA GLN A 116 1.79 -7.14 18.16
C GLN A 116 0.58 -7.95 18.65
N THR A 117 -0.59 -7.70 18.06
CA THR A 117 -1.75 -8.59 18.21
C THR A 117 -1.56 -9.78 17.28
N HIS A 118 -1.85 -10.98 17.76
CA HIS A 118 -2.01 -12.15 16.91
C HIS A 118 -3.22 -11.89 16.01
N LEU A 119 -2.97 -11.60 14.73
CA LEU A 119 -4.00 -11.35 13.72
C LEU A 119 -4.56 -12.69 13.27
N ASP A 120 -5.47 -13.27 14.06
CA ASP A 120 -6.28 -14.41 13.60
C ASP A 120 -7.35 -13.97 12.59
N ASP A 121 -7.77 -12.70 12.62
CA ASP A 121 -8.70 -12.10 11.67
C ASP A 121 -8.13 -10.78 11.12
N CYS A 122 -7.48 -10.87 9.96
CA CYS A 122 -7.05 -9.70 9.20
C CYS A 122 -8.29 -8.93 8.68
N PRO A 123 -8.28 -7.59 8.63
CA PRO A 123 -9.38 -6.80 8.09
C PRO A 123 -9.73 -7.27 6.66
N GLY A 124 -10.95 -7.79 6.48
CA GLY A 124 -11.42 -8.37 5.23
C GLY A 124 -11.53 -9.90 5.19
N ASP A 125 -11.40 -10.62 6.32
CA ASP A 125 -11.54 -12.08 6.35
C ASP A 125 -10.56 -12.78 5.38
N GLY A 126 -9.32 -12.28 5.34
CA GLY A 126 -8.29 -12.73 4.39
C GLY A 126 -8.40 -12.15 2.97
N TYR A 127 -9.51 -11.49 2.62
CA TYR A 127 -9.74 -10.89 1.30
C TYR A 127 -10.02 -9.38 1.39
N GLN A 128 -9.03 -8.57 1.03
CA GLN A 128 -9.25 -7.12 0.90
C GLN A 128 -10.02 -6.82 -0.40
N ARG A 129 -11.07 -5.99 -0.27
CA ARG A 129 -11.84 -5.47 -1.40
C ARG A 129 -11.17 -4.27 -2.04
#